data_AF-A0A2W4LM95-F1
#
_entry.id   AF-A0A2W4LM95-F1
#
_cell.length_a   1.000
_cell.length_b   1.000
_cell.length_c   1.000
_cell.angle_alpha   90.00
_cell.angle_beta   90.00
_cell.angle_gamma   90.00
#
_symmetry.space_group_name_H-M   'P 1'
#
loop_
_entity.id
_entity.type
_entity.pdbx_description
1 polymer ?
#
loop_
_entity_poly.entity_id
_entity_poly.type
_entity_poly.pdbx_seq_one_letter_code
_entity_poly.pdbx_strand_id
1 'polypeptide(L)'
;MRQRVLSAAVLIPLVIALVWWSVWSVVALLAAVAVLATLELYAAFAHGGHRPQVRVGVVLALAPLAAAALQRYTSFPLGPPAIVLVIVASLVAMLPRHDQERALA
;
A
#
# COMPACT_ATOMS: atom_id res chain seq x y z
N MET A 1 -21.35 -10.80 -17.78
CA MET A 1 -20.12 -11.56 -18.13
C MET A 1 -19.26 -10.89 -19.20
N ARG A 2 -19.82 -10.38 -20.31
CA ARG A 2 -19.06 -9.70 -21.39
C ARG A 2 -18.09 -8.62 -20.90
N GLN A 3 -18.51 -7.77 -19.96
CA GLN A 3 -17.66 -6.72 -19.40
C GLN A 3 -16.43 -7.24 -18.63
N ARG A 4 -16.57 -8.35 -17.87
CA ARG A 4 -15.45 -8.96 -17.12
C ARG A 4 -14.40 -9.55 -18.06
N VAL A 5 -14.84 -10.13 -19.18
CA VAL A 5 -13.96 -10.70 -20.20
C VAL A 5 -13.23 -9.59 -20.96
N LEU A 6 -13.95 -8.54 -21.35
CA LEU A 6 -13.36 -7.35 -21.99
C LEU A 6 -12.34 -6.66 -21.09
N SER A 7 -12.67 -6.46 -19.81
CA SER A 7 -11.72 -5.85 -18.87
C SER A 7 -10.47 -6.71 -18.69
N ALA A 8 -10.62 -8.04 -18.56
CA ALA A 8 -9.48 -8.94 -18.43
C ALA A 8 -8.62 -8.96 -19.71
N ALA A 9 -9.26 -9.01 -20.88
CA ALA A 9 -8.59 -9.02 -22.17
C ALA A 9 -7.79 -7.73 -22.44
N VAL A 10 -8.16 -6.60 -21.84
CA VAL A 10 -7.41 -5.34 -21.92
C VAL A 10 -6.34 -5.25 -20.82
N LEU A 11 -6.69 -5.66 -19.59
CA LEU A 11 -5.81 -5.52 -18.44
C LEU A 11 -4.55 -6.40 -18.57
N ILE A 12 -4.72 -7.65 -19.02
CA ILE A 12 -3.61 -8.61 -19.15
C ILE A 12 -2.50 -8.06 -20.09
N PRO A 13 -2.78 -7.70 -21.35
CA PRO A 13 -1.74 -7.20 -22.25
C PRO A 13 -1.18 -5.85 -21.76
N LEU A 14 -1.98 -5.00 -21.13
CA LEU A 14 -1.50 -3.77 -20.52
C LEU A 14 -0.45 -4.05 -19.43
N VAL A 15 -0.74 -4.99 -18.52
CA VAL A 15 0.19 -5.39 -17.46
C VAL A 15 1.47 -5.97 -18.07
N ILE A 16 1.36 -6.84 -19.08
CA ILE A 16 2.52 -7.41 -19.77
C ILE A 16 3.40 -6.30 -20.38
N ALA A 17 2.78 -5.33 -21.06
CA ALA A 17 3.50 -4.21 -21.67
C ALA A 17 4.21 -3.34 -20.62
N LEU A 18 3.54 -3.04 -19.50
CA LEU A 18 4.13 -2.30 -18.38
C LEU A 18 5.33 -3.05 -17.77
N VAL A 19 5.22 -4.36 -17.61
CA VAL A 19 6.29 -5.20 -17.03
C VAL A 19 7.51 -5.26 -17.95
N TRP A 20 7.30 -5.35 -19.26
CA TRP A 20 8.39 -5.43 -20.23
C TRP A 20 9.14 -4.10 -20.37
N TRP A 21 8.46 -2.97 -20.22
CA TRP A 21 9.04 -1.65 -20.51
C TRP A 21 10.16 -1.25 -19.56
N SER A 22 9.95 -1.38 -18.25
CA SER A 22 10.93 -0.98 -17.23
C SER A 22 10.54 -1.47 -15.84
N VAL A 23 11.54 -1.74 -15.00
CA VAL A 23 11.33 -2.00 -13.56
C VAL A 23 10.54 -0.87 -12.90
N TRP A 24 10.76 0.38 -13.29
CA TRP A 24 10.04 1.53 -12.71
C TRP A 24 8.56 1.56 -13.08
N SER A 25 8.21 1.05 -14.27
CA SER A 25 6.82 0.87 -14.69
C SER A 25 6.11 -0.15 -13.80
N VAL A 26 6.78 -1.23 -13.43
CA VAL A 26 6.27 -2.23 -12.48
C VAL A 26 6.10 -1.64 -11.08
N VAL A 27 7.11 -0.90 -10.59
CA VAL A 27 7.04 -0.23 -9.29
C VAL A 27 5.87 0.75 -9.25
N ALA A 28 5.66 1.55 -10.30
CA ALA A 28 4.54 2.47 -10.40
C ALA A 28 3.19 1.75 -10.41
N LEU A 29 3.07 0.64 -11.16
CA LEU A 29 1.87 -0.19 -11.19
C LEU A 29 1.55 -0.76 -9.80
N LEU A 30 2.53 -1.37 -9.15
CA LEU A 30 2.37 -1.94 -7.81
C LEU A 30 2.04 -0.87 -6.78
N ALA A 31 2.64 0.31 -6.88
CA ALA A 31 2.31 1.45 -6.01
C ALA A 31 0.84 1.86 -6.20
N ALA A 32 0.39 2.03 -7.45
CA ALA A 32 -0.99 2.37 -7.75
C ALA A 32 -1.98 1.32 -7.22
N VAL A 33 -1.68 0.03 -7.41
CA VAL A 33 -2.49 -1.08 -6.89
C VAL A 33 -2.51 -1.08 -5.36
N ALA A 34 -1.36 -0.87 -4.70
CA ALA A 34 -1.27 -0.80 -3.24
C ALA A 34 -2.09 0.36 -2.67
N VAL A 35 -2.04 1.54 -3.32
CA VAL A 35 -2.86 2.69 -2.93
C VAL A 35 -4.34 2.38 -3.10
N LEU A 36 -4.77 1.87 -4.26
CA LEU A 36 -6.16 1.52 -4.51
C LEU A 36 -6.69 0.48 -3.51
N ALA A 37 -5.94 -0.61 -3.30
CA ALA A 37 -6.32 -1.65 -2.35
C ALA A 37 -6.44 -1.10 -0.91
N THR A 38 -5.53 -0.21 -0.50
CA THR A 38 -5.59 0.44 0.82
C THR A 38 -6.81 1.35 0.94
N LEU A 39 -7.12 2.12 -0.09
CA LEU A 39 -8.29 3.00 -0.13
C LEU A 39 -9.59 2.20 -0.08
N GLU A 40 -9.70 1.12 -0.85
CA GLU A 40 -10.87 0.24 -0.84
C GLU A 40 -11.05 -0.45 0.52
N LEU A 41 -9.96 -0.93 1.11
CA LEU A 41 -9.97 -1.52 2.45
C LEU A 41 -10.46 -0.50 3.49
N TYR A 42 -9.96 0.73 3.43
CA TYR A 42 -10.34 1.78 4.37
C TYR A 42 -11.77 2.28 4.11
N ALA A 43 -12.21 2.32 2.86
CA ALA A 43 -13.61 2.56 2.55
C ALA A 43 -14.49 1.47 3.17
N ALA A 44 -14.12 0.19 3.07
CA ALA A 44 -14.85 -0.89 3.72
C ALA A 44 -14.90 -0.73 5.25
N PHE A 45 -13.79 -0.36 5.89
CA PHE A 45 -13.78 -0.07 7.32
C PHE A 45 -14.61 1.16 7.70
N ALA A 46 -14.64 2.19 6.86
CA ALA A 46 -15.46 3.37 7.08
C ALA A 46 -16.96 3.05 7.08
N HIS A 47 -17.41 2.13 6.21
CA HIS A 47 -18.79 1.62 6.25
C HIS A 47 -19.10 0.86 7.55
N GLY A 48 -18.08 0.27 8.20
CA GLY A 48 -18.20 -0.38 9.51
C GLY A 48 -18.13 0.58 10.71
N GLY A 49 -18.15 1.91 10.50
CA GLY A 49 -18.10 2.92 11.57
C GLY A 49 -16.69 3.29 12.04
N HIS A 50 -15.64 2.73 11.43
CA HIS A 50 -14.26 3.09 11.75
C HIS A 50 -13.86 4.40 11.05
N ARG A 51 -12.97 5.21 11.67
CA ARG A 51 -12.40 6.42 11.04
C ARG A 51 -10.94 6.22 10.66
N PRO A 52 -10.62 5.51 9.57
CA PRO A 52 -9.24 5.15 9.26
C PRO A 52 -8.39 6.36 8.87
N GLN A 53 -7.11 6.38 9.28
CA GLN A 53 -6.14 7.39 8.88
C GLN A 53 -5.50 7.03 7.55
N VAL A 54 -6.20 7.36 6.45
CA VAL A 54 -5.81 7.03 5.07
C VAL A 54 -4.36 7.42 4.76
N ARG A 55 -3.92 8.62 5.17
CA ARG A 55 -2.56 9.10 4.88
C ARG A 55 -1.49 8.19 5.46
N VAL A 56 -1.64 7.79 6.73
CA VAL A 56 -0.67 6.92 7.41
C VAL A 56 -0.68 5.53 6.78
N GLY A 57 -1.86 4.97 6.55
CA GLY A 57 -2.00 3.64 5.91
C GLY A 57 -1.34 3.57 4.53
N VAL A 58 -1.56 4.59 3.68
CA VAL A 58 -0.95 4.64 2.34
C VAL A 58 0.57 4.74 2.41
N VAL A 59 1.11 5.60 3.28
CA VAL A 59 2.57 5.73 3.46
C VAL A 59 3.19 4.41 3.91
N LEU A 60 2.56 3.74 4.88
CA LEU A 60 3.04 2.45 5.39
C LEU A 60 2.92 1.33 4.35
N ALA A 61 1.89 1.33 3.52
CA ALA A 61 1.74 0.37 2.43
C ALA A 61 2.81 0.53 1.33
N LEU A 62 3.25 1.77 1.08
CA LEU A 62 4.27 2.07 0.06
C LEU A 62 5.71 1.88 0.55
N ALA A 63 5.97 1.98 1.86
CA ALA A 63 7.31 1.84 2.44
C ALA A 63 8.04 0.53 2.07
N PRO A 64 7.45 -0.68 2.20
CA PRO A 64 8.13 -1.92 1.83
C PRO A 64 8.35 -2.03 0.31
N LEU A 65 7.43 -1.49 -0.50
CA LEU A 65 7.58 -1.44 -1.95
C LEU A 65 8.77 -0.55 -2.35
N ALA A 66 8.90 0.63 -1.71
CA ALA A 66 10.03 1.52 -1.92
C ALA A 66 11.35 0.86 -1.50
N ALA A 67 11.38 0.16 -0.36
CA ALA A 67 12.55 -0.59 0.09
C ALA A 67 12.97 -1.67 -0.91
N ALA A 68 12.00 -2.43 -1.44
CA ALA A 68 12.25 -3.44 -2.47
C ALA A 68 12.77 -2.80 -3.78
N ALA A 69 12.18 -1.68 -4.21
CA ALA A 69 12.62 -0.96 -5.41
C ALA A 69 14.04 -0.39 -5.27
N LEU A 70 14.40 0.08 -4.08
CA LEU A 70 15.72 0.65 -3.78
C LEU A 70 16.79 -0.40 -3.51
N GLN A 71 16.41 -1.65 -3.20
CA GLN A 71 17.34 -2.74 -2.91
C GLN A 71 18.36 -2.94 -4.02
N ARG A 72 17.99 -2.71 -5.29
CA ARG A 72 18.90 -2.81 -6.44
C ARG A 72 20.10 -1.86 -6.40
N TYR A 73 20.03 -0.79 -5.58
CA TYR A 73 21.06 0.24 -5.46
C TYR A 73 21.95 0.05 -4.22
N THR A 74 21.68 -0.95 -3.39
CA THR A 74 22.43 -1.19 -2.15
C THR A 74 22.65 -2.67 -1.90
N SER A 75 23.83 -3.01 -1.39
CA SER A 75 24.14 -4.37 -0.94
C SER A 75 23.55 -4.68 0.44
N PHE A 76 23.08 -3.66 1.16
CA PHE A 76 22.47 -3.82 2.49
C PHE A 76 21.01 -4.25 2.36
N PRO A 77 20.54 -5.28 3.11
CA PRO A 77 19.15 -5.74 3.01
C PRO A 77 18.18 -4.71 3.63
N LEU A 78 17.45 -3.99 2.78
CA LEU A 78 16.46 -2.98 3.17
C LEU A 78 15.10 -3.58 3.58
N GLY A 79 14.82 -4.83 3.18
CA GLY A 79 13.55 -5.50 3.50
C GLY A 79 13.26 -5.60 5.00
N PRO A 80 14.14 -6.25 5.79
CA PRO A 80 13.95 -6.38 7.25
C PRO A 80 13.75 -5.04 7.98
N PRO A 81 14.60 -4.01 7.81
CA PRO A 81 14.40 -2.73 8.50
C PRO A 81 13.14 -2.00 8.03
N ALA A 82 12.73 -2.13 6.76
CA ALA A 82 11.49 -1.53 6.28
C ALA A 82 10.26 -2.14 6.97
N ILE A 83 10.22 -3.45 7.14
CA ILE A 83 9.11 -4.13 7.85
C ILE A 83 9.08 -3.70 9.31
N VAL A 84 10.23 -3.67 9.99
CA VAL A 84 10.33 -3.21 11.38
C VAL A 84 9.84 -1.76 11.50
N LEU A 85 10.26 -0.88 10.60
CA LEU A 85 9.83 0.52 10.57
C LEU A 85 8.33 0.64 10.37
N VAL A 86 7.73 -0.16 9.48
CA VAL A 86 6.28 -0.19 9.28
C VAL A 86 5.54 -0.62 10.54
N ILE A 87 6.01 -1.67 11.22
CA ILE A 87 5.39 -2.15 12.47
C ILE A 87 5.48 -1.07 13.54
N VAL A 88 6.68 -0.53 13.80
CA VAL A 88 6.90 0.51 14.81
C VAL A 88 6.07 1.76 14.49
N ALA A 89 6.09 2.23 13.24
CA ALA A 89 5.31 3.39 12.84
C ALA A 89 3.79 3.15 12.95
N SER A 90 3.32 1.92 12.67
CA SER A 90 1.91 1.54 12.88
C SER A 90 1.52 1.63 14.36
N LEU A 91 2.38 1.11 15.24
CA LEU A 91 2.16 1.18 16.69
C LEU A 91 2.17 2.62 17.20
N VAL A 92 3.15 3.42 16.75
CA VAL A 92 3.26 4.82 17.13
C VAL A 92 2.05 5.63 16.65
N ALA A 93 1.57 5.39 15.43
CA ALA A 93 0.38 6.04 14.90
C ALA A 93 -0.91 5.67 15.66
N MET A 94 -0.90 4.56 16.40
CA MET A 94 -2.05 4.11 17.20
C MET A 94 -2.10 4.77 18.59
N LEU A 95 -0.97 5.23 19.13
CA LEU A 95 -0.88 5.87 20.46
C LEU A 95 -1.84 7.07 20.64
N PRO A 96 -1.88 8.07 19.72
CA PRO A 96 -2.74 9.25 19.91
C PRO A 96 -4.23 8.94 19.97
N ARG A 97 -4.67 7.85 19.32
CA ARG A 97 -6.08 7.44 19.29
C ARG A 97 -6.52 6.88 20.64
N HIS A 98 -5.63 6.12 21.29
CA HIS A 98 -5.89 5.54 22.60
C HIS A 98 -6.04 6.60 23.69
N ASP A 99 -5.24 7.67 23.61
CA ASP A 99 -5.34 8.80 24.53
C ASP A 99 -6.62 9.63 24.29
N GLN A 100 -7.04 9.82 23.03
CA GLN A 100 -8.30 10.49 22.72
C GLN A 100 -9.54 9.71 23.17
N GLU A 101 -9.54 8.39 23.02
CA GLU A 101 -10.66 7.54 23.47
C GLU A 101 -10.76 7.52 25.00
N ARG A 102 -9.64 7.54 25.72
CA ARG A 102 -9.62 7.66 27.20
C ARG A 102 -10.01 9.03 27.72
N ALA A 103 -9.74 10.11 26.98
CA ALA A 103 -10.11 11.46 27.40
C ALA A 103 -11.61 11.77 27.22
N LEU A 104 -12.34 10.95 26.44
CA LEU A 104 -13.77 11.10 26.16
C LEU A 104 -14.66 10.11 26.96
N ALA A 105 -14.06 9.25 27.77
CA ALA A 105 -14.73 8.27 28.65
C ALA A 105 -14.69 8.73 30.12
#